data_AF-A0A0L7L0G7-F1
#
_entry.id   AF-A0A0L7L0G7-F1
#
_cell.length_a   1.000
_cell.length_b   1.000
_cell.length_c   1.000
_cell.angle_alpha   90.00
_cell.angle_beta   90.00
_cell.angle_gamma   90.00
#
_symmetry.space_group_name_H-M   'P 1'
#
loop_
_entity.id
_entity.type
_entity.pdbx_description
1 polymer ?
#
loop_
_entity_poly.entity_id
_entity_poly.type
_entity_poly.pdbx_seq_one_letter_code
_entity_poly.pdbx_strand_id
1 'polypeptide(L)'
;MEMDQYSGSPGKGDEIFMKIFKYYKTPVKLIDDPRTEALGLRNVTEWALYSFPDRPGLFLIRNPFTSLGQRFWIRKCLEEYPRKPGKSNIDIDGECTDWWKSCYENGKYTEENRNDFPEDLAELSDVIAQYLGCDGFKAEAAIVNYYHMNSTLSAHTDHSEEARLCYHAVPKIIPSNTCPWNEELFPVHCKIPAFKYITQQNNILEQINQNADNIEWRKFQNYIAQSRINMNLRQVLYKNQKSLSDSCCE
;
A
#
# COMPACT_ATOMS: atom_id res chain seq x y z
N MET A 1 -5.51 -16.30 -18.23
CA MET A 1 -6.13 -16.70 -16.95
C MET A 1 -7.58 -17.01 -17.24
N GLU A 2 -8.02 -18.24 -16.99
CA GLU A 2 -9.44 -18.59 -17.07
C GLU A 2 -10.17 -17.92 -15.91
N MET A 3 -11.32 -17.31 -16.21
CA MET A 3 -12.16 -16.59 -15.25
C MET A 3 -13.26 -17.55 -14.80
N ASP A 4 -13.08 -18.20 -13.64
CA ASP A 4 -14.13 -19.07 -13.10
C ASP A 4 -15.18 -18.27 -12.32
N GLN A 5 -16.44 -18.63 -12.54
CA GLN A 5 -17.55 -18.11 -11.74
C GLN A 5 -17.49 -18.70 -10.32
N TYR A 6 -17.62 -17.83 -9.33
CA TYR A 6 -17.56 -18.15 -7.91
C TYR A 6 -18.61 -19.21 -7.50
N SER A 7 -18.19 -20.21 -6.72
CA SER A 7 -19.03 -21.32 -6.23
C SER A 7 -19.37 -21.25 -4.74
N GLY A 8 -18.92 -20.22 -4.01
CA GLY A 8 -19.29 -20.00 -2.61
C GLY A 8 -20.57 -19.17 -2.45
N SER A 9 -21.09 -19.05 -1.24
CA SER A 9 -22.19 -18.13 -0.93
C SER A 9 -21.62 -16.77 -0.51
N PRO A 10 -21.83 -15.68 -1.26
CA PRO A 10 -21.32 -14.36 -0.88
C PRO A 10 -22.03 -13.86 0.39
N GLY A 11 -21.35 -13.08 1.24
CA GLY A 11 -22.04 -12.34 2.28
C GLY A 11 -22.97 -11.28 1.65
N LYS A 12 -24.02 -10.82 2.36
CA LYS A 12 -24.96 -9.80 1.83
C LYS A 12 -24.29 -8.53 1.25
N GLY A 13 -23.15 -8.11 1.82
CA GLY A 13 -22.37 -6.97 1.30
C GLY A 13 -21.60 -7.28 0.03
N ASP A 14 -21.22 -8.54 -0.18
CA ASP A 14 -20.49 -9.01 -1.35
C ASP A 14 -21.41 -9.11 -2.57
N GLU A 15 -22.69 -9.46 -2.39
CA GLU A 15 -23.65 -9.54 -3.50
C GLU A 15 -23.87 -8.18 -4.20
N ILE A 16 -24.01 -7.10 -3.44
CA ILE A 16 -24.19 -5.75 -4.00
C ILE A 16 -22.89 -5.30 -4.67
N PHE A 17 -21.75 -5.54 -4.02
CA PHE A 17 -20.44 -5.21 -4.56
C PHE A 17 -20.21 -5.95 -5.91
N MET A 18 -20.46 -7.27 -5.95
CA MET A 18 -20.40 -8.12 -7.16
C MET A 18 -21.30 -7.59 -8.28
N LYS A 19 -22.55 -7.22 -7.95
CA LYS A 19 -23.55 -6.73 -8.91
C LYS A 19 -23.19 -5.39 -9.53
N ILE A 20 -22.61 -4.47 -8.75
CA ILE A 20 -22.27 -3.12 -9.20
C ILE A 20 -21.02 -3.12 -10.07
N PHE A 21 -19.98 -3.86 -9.69
CA PHE A 21 -18.64 -3.69 -10.27
C PHE A 21 -18.20 -4.81 -11.22
N LYS A 22 -19.03 -5.84 -11.46
CA LYS A 22 -18.74 -6.98 -12.36
C LYS A 22 -17.30 -7.50 -12.22
N TYR A 23 -16.83 -7.70 -10.99
CA TYR A 23 -15.48 -8.19 -10.75
C TYR A 23 -15.47 -9.71 -10.61
N TYR A 24 -14.29 -10.29 -10.80
CA TYR A 24 -14.09 -11.73 -10.72
C TYR A 24 -13.07 -12.03 -9.63
N LYS A 25 -13.41 -12.99 -8.74
CA LYS A 25 -12.45 -13.51 -7.78
C LYS A 25 -11.40 -14.29 -8.56
N THR A 26 -10.16 -13.80 -8.57
CA THR A 26 -9.10 -14.44 -9.34
C THR A 26 -8.59 -15.66 -8.59
N PRO A 27 -8.50 -16.85 -9.22
CA PRO A 27 -7.76 -17.97 -8.65
C PRO A 27 -6.27 -17.63 -8.67
N VAL A 28 -5.70 -17.34 -7.50
CA VAL A 28 -4.27 -17.08 -7.35
C VAL A 28 -3.58 -18.39 -7.01
N LYS A 29 -2.39 -18.64 -7.58
CA LYS A 29 -1.51 -19.69 -7.05
C LYS A 29 -1.17 -19.32 -5.60
N LEU A 30 -1.79 -20.02 -4.66
CA LEU A 30 -1.58 -19.83 -3.23
C LEU A 30 -0.15 -20.27 -2.88
N ILE A 31 0.76 -19.32 -2.85
CA ILE A 31 2.05 -19.50 -2.18
C ILE A 31 1.89 -18.79 -0.84
N ASP A 32 1.83 -19.58 0.22
CA ASP A 32 1.90 -19.04 1.57
C ASP A 32 3.23 -18.29 1.71
N ASP A 33 3.17 -17.04 2.16
CA ASP A 33 4.35 -16.22 2.35
C ASP A 33 4.62 -16.08 3.86
N PRO A 34 5.74 -16.63 4.37
CA PRO A 34 6.03 -16.64 5.80
C PRO A 34 6.22 -15.23 6.38
N ARG A 35 6.36 -14.20 5.55
CA ARG A 35 6.50 -12.80 5.95
C ARG A 35 5.18 -12.14 6.34
N THR A 36 4.04 -12.71 5.93
CA THR A 36 2.72 -12.11 6.11
C THR A 36 2.40 -11.77 7.56
N GLU A 37 2.54 -12.73 8.47
CA GLU A 37 2.24 -12.54 9.89
C GLU A 37 3.11 -11.44 10.52
N ALA A 38 4.41 -11.46 10.23
CA ALA A 38 5.37 -10.48 10.74
C ALA A 38 5.14 -9.04 10.21
N LEU A 39 4.43 -8.90 9.09
CA LEU A 39 4.02 -7.63 8.49
C LEU A 39 2.58 -7.23 8.85
N GLY A 40 1.91 -8.01 9.71
CA GLY A 40 0.54 -7.75 10.14
C GLY A 40 -0.53 -8.06 9.09
N LEU A 41 -0.20 -8.90 8.11
CA LEU A 41 -1.13 -9.37 7.08
C LEU A 41 -1.88 -10.61 7.56
N ARG A 42 -3.13 -10.78 7.09
CA ARG A 42 -3.90 -12.01 7.22
C ARG A 42 -3.29 -13.09 6.35
N ASN A 43 -3.63 -14.35 6.59
CA ASN A 43 -3.16 -15.44 5.73
C ASN A 43 -3.63 -15.20 4.28
N VAL A 44 -2.76 -15.46 3.30
CA VAL A 44 -3.06 -15.21 1.88
C VAL A 44 -4.30 -15.95 1.39
N THR A 45 -4.67 -17.07 2.02
CA THR A 45 -5.90 -17.81 1.71
C THR A 45 -7.17 -17.04 2.06
N GLU A 46 -7.09 -16.08 2.97
CA GLU A 46 -8.19 -15.20 3.36
C GLU A 46 -8.34 -13.99 2.43
N TRP A 47 -7.36 -13.74 1.56
CA TRP A 47 -7.36 -12.55 0.73
C TRP A 47 -8.43 -12.64 -0.35
N ALA A 48 -9.21 -11.57 -0.47
CA ALA A 48 -10.20 -11.43 -1.52
C ALA A 48 -9.64 -10.53 -2.64
N LEU A 49 -9.06 -11.17 -3.65
CA LEU A 49 -8.56 -10.52 -4.87
C LEU A 49 -9.65 -10.43 -5.92
N TYR A 50 -9.82 -9.24 -6.48
CA TYR A 50 -10.79 -8.93 -7.52
C TYR A 50 -10.11 -8.29 -8.73
N SER A 51 -10.55 -8.65 -9.92
CA SER A 51 -10.12 -8.08 -11.20
C SER A 51 -11.30 -7.47 -11.95
N PHE A 52 -11.02 -6.52 -12.85
CA PHE A 52 -12.03 -5.78 -13.61
C PHE A 52 -11.87 -6.08 -15.11
N PRO A 53 -12.83 -6.76 -15.77
CA PRO A 53 -12.70 -7.14 -17.19
C PRO A 53 -12.48 -5.96 -18.12
N ASP A 54 -13.20 -4.86 -17.88
CA ASP A 54 -13.12 -3.65 -18.69
C ASP A 54 -11.88 -2.80 -18.37
N ARG A 55 -11.08 -3.19 -17.36
CA ARG A 55 -9.84 -2.53 -16.93
C ARG A 55 -8.73 -3.56 -16.67
N PRO A 56 -8.19 -4.20 -17.73
CA PRO A 56 -7.10 -5.16 -17.57
C PRO A 56 -5.90 -4.56 -16.83
N GLY A 57 -5.34 -5.31 -15.89
CA GLY A 57 -4.23 -4.87 -15.03
C GLY A 57 -4.66 -4.14 -13.75
N LEU A 58 -5.93 -3.78 -13.59
CA LEU A 58 -6.45 -3.26 -12.32
C LEU A 58 -6.87 -4.41 -11.40
N PHE A 59 -6.30 -4.41 -10.19
CA PHE A 59 -6.60 -5.37 -9.15
C PHE A 59 -7.04 -4.67 -7.86
N LEU A 60 -7.93 -5.31 -7.11
CA LEU A 60 -8.35 -4.88 -5.78
C LEU A 60 -8.20 -6.04 -4.79
N ILE A 61 -7.37 -5.87 -3.77
CA ILE A 61 -7.27 -6.78 -2.63
C ILE A 61 -8.03 -6.15 -1.48
N ARG A 62 -9.12 -6.79 -1.02
CA ARG A 62 -9.93 -6.26 0.07
C ARG A 62 -9.30 -6.61 1.43
N ASN A 63 -8.86 -5.57 2.14
CA ASN A 63 -8.34 -5.61 3.52
C ASN A 63 -7.49 -6.85 3.83
N PRO A 64 -6.26 -6.94 3.29
CA PRO A 64 -5.36 -8.04 3.61
C PRO A 64 -4.72 -7.94 5.00
N PHE A 65 -5.08 -6.93 5.81
CA PHE A 65 -4.43 -6.65 7.09
C PHE A 65 -5.24 -7.17 8.28
N THR A 66 -4.52 -7.62 9.31
CA THR A 66 -5.06 -7.77 10.67
C THR A 66 -5.33 -6.40 11.28
N SER A 67 -6.15 -6.34 12.34
CA SER A 67 -6.41 -5.08 13.06
C SER A 67 -5.13 -4.47 13.64
N LEU A 68 -4.26 -5.31 14.21
CA LEU A 68 -2.96 -4.88 14.73
C LEU A 68 -2.03 -4.40 13.60
N GLY A 69 -2.01 -5.09 12.45
CA GLY A 69 -1.28 -4.66 11.27
C GLY A 69 -1.74 -3.30 10.74
N GLN A 70 -3.05 -3.05 10.70
CA GLN A 70 -3.56 -1.72 10.33
C GLN A 70 -3.04 -0.63 11.27
N ARG A 71 -3.06 -0.86 12.58
CA ARG A 71 -2.49 0.10 13.55
C ARG A 71 -1.01 0.36 13.30
N PHE A 72 -0.24 -0.70 13.07
CA PHE A 72 1.19 -0.61 12.78
C PHE A 72 1.48 0.26 11.55
N TRP A 73 0.84 0.00 10.41
CA TRP A 73 1.06 0.78 9.18
C TRP A 73 0.51 2.22 9.28
N ILE A 74 -0.60 2.43 10.00
CA ILE A 74 -1.10 3.78 10.30
C ILE A 74 -0.08 4.56 11.14
N ARG A 75 0.48 3.92 12.18
CA ARG A 75 1.51 4.53 13.02
C ARG A 75 2.76 4.87 12.22
N LYS A 76 3.25 3.96 11.36
CA LYS A 76 4.38 4.21 10.45
C LYS A 76 4.17 5.47 9.60
N CYS A 77 2.98 5.60 9.00
CA CYS A 77 2.62 6.77 8.20
C CYS A 77 2.58 8.06 9.03
N LEU A 78 2.09 8.02 10.27
CA LEU A 78 1.90 9.24 11.08
C LEU A 78 3.11 9.64 11.90
N GLU A 79 3.97 8.69 12.25
CA GLU A 79 5.07 8.91 13.19
C GLU A 79 6.45 8.81 12.54
N GLU A 80 6.65 7.89 11.60
CA GLU A 80 7.99 7.53 11.10
C GLU A 80 8.27 8.10 9.71
N TYR A 81 7.42 7.81 8.73
CA TYR A 81 7.62 8.24 7.33
C TYR A 81 7.62 9.77 7.12
N PRO A 82 6.97 10.60 7.96
CA PRO A 82 7.11 12.05 7.88
C PRO A 82 8.45 12.59 8.43
N ARG A 83 9.23 11.77 9.16
CA ARG A 83 10.52 12.20 9.71
C ARG A 83 11.57 12.33 8.61
N LYS A 84 12.60 13.13 8.89
CA LYS A 84 13.79 13.20 8.03
C LYS A 84 14.46 11.83 7.91
N PRO A 85 15.01 11.49 6.73
CA PRO A 85 15.24 12.38 5.58
C PRO A 85 14.04 12.54 4.63
N GLY A 86 12.88 11.92 4.92
CA GLY A 86 11.65 12.07 4.13
C GLY A 86 11.28 13.54 3.91
N LYS A 87 10.80 13.86 2.70
CA LYS A 87 10.30 15.20 2.35
C LYS A 87 8.80 15.25 2.53
N SER A 88 8.33 16.30 3.16
CA SER A 88 6.91 16.60 3.33
C SER A 88 6.58 17.97 2.77
N ASN A 89 5.28 18.28 2.62
CA ASN A 89 4.82 19.60 2.23
C ASN A 89 5.09 20.71 3.25
N ILE A 90 5.46 20.35 4.47
CA ILE A 90 5.85 21.30 5.52
C ILE A 90 7.29 21.77 5.31
N ASP A 91 8.09 21.02 4.54
CA ASP A 91 9.51 21.30 4.31
C ASP A 91 9.79 22.21 3.11
N ILE A 92 8.75 22.58 2.36
CA ILE A 92 8.90 23.41 1.15
C ILE A 92 8.44 24.84 1.45
N ASP A 93 9.31 25.81 1.16
CA ASP A 93 8.93 27.21 1.04
C ASP A 93 8.19 27.43 -0.31
N GLY A 94 6.88 27.17 -0.36
CA GLY A 94 6.04 27.39 -1.55
C GLY A 94 4.90 26.37 -1.74
N GLU A 95 4.02 26.61 -2.72
CA GLU A 95 2.94 25.67 -3.08
C GLU A 95 3.47 24.53 -3.97
N CYS A 96 3.53 23.31 -3.43
CA CYS A 96 3.71 22.09 -4.22
C CYS A 96 2.35 21.44 -4.50
N THR A 97 1.87 21.56 -5.74
CA THR A 97 0.55 21.06 -6.15
C THR A 97 0.55 19.60 -6.60
N ASP A 98 1.72 19.05 -6.94
CA ASP A 98 1.90 17.66 -7.39
C ASP A 98 3.29 17.14 -6.96
N TRP A 99 3.31 16.33 -5.91
CA TRP A 99 4.53 15.78 -5.35
C TRP A 99 5.27 14.87 -6.32
N TRP A 100 4.54 14.16 -7.17
CA TRP A 100 5.19 13.29 -8.14
C TRP A 100 5.91 14.12 -9.18
N LYS A 101 5.28 15.18 -9.70
CA LYS A 101 5.95 16.14 -10.61
C LYS A 101 7.11 16.87 -9.95
N SER A 102 7.02 17.20 -8.67
CA SER A 102 8.14 17.87 -7.96
C SER A 102 9.38 16.97 -7.86
N CYS A 103 9.19 15.64 -7.86
CA CYS A 103 10.26 14.66 -7.95
C CYS A 103 10.64 14.32 -9.40
N TYR A 104 9.97 14.93 -10.40
CA TYR A 104 10.03 14.58 -11.82
C TYR A 104 10.38 15.83 -12.66
N GLU A 105 11.67 16.14 -12.75
CA GLU A 105 12.15 17.25 -13.59
C GLU A 105 12.38 16.77 -15.04
N ASN A 106 11.88 17.51 -16.03
CA ASN A 106 12.05 17.22 -17.46
C ASN A 106 11.64 15.80 -17.89
N GLY A 107 10.67 15.20 -17.21
CA GLY A 107 10.19 13.85 -17.54
C GLY A 107 11.04 12.70 -16.98
N LYS A 108 11.93 12.97 -16.00
CA LYS A 108 12.73 11.96 -15.31
C LYS A 108 12.72 12.21 -13.82
N TYR A 109 12.80 11.14 -13.03
CA TYR A 109 13.15 11.30 -11.61
C TYR A 109 14.56 11.90 -11.50
N THR A 110 14.89 12.47 -10.35
CA THR A 110 16.25 12.98 -10.08
C THR A 110 16.90 12.19 -8.94
N GLU A 111 18.19 11.88 -9.06
CA GLU A 111 18.95 11.23 -7.97
C GLU A 111 19.30 12.23 -6.85
N GLU A 112 19.27 13.54 -7.13
CA GLU A 112 19.66 14.61 -6.20
C GLU A 112 18.80 14.67 -4.93
N ASN A 113 17.61 14.07 -4.96
CA ASN A 113 16.65 14.07 -3.85
C ASN A 113 16.28 12.64 -3.38
N ARG A 114 17.09 11.65 -3.74
CA ARG A 114 16.85 10.24 -3.39
C ARG A 114 17.25 9.95 -1.95
N ASN A 115 16.31 9.37 -1.20
CA ASN A 115 16.56 8.80 0.11
C ASN A 115 16.48 7.27 0.05
N ASP A 116 17.01 6.61 1.08
CA ASP A 116 16.78 5.18 1.27
C ASP A 116 15.27 4.90 1.41
N PHE A 117 14.81 3.90 0.67
CA PHE A 117 13.41 3.48 0.71
C PHE A 117 13.14 2.71 2.01
N PRO A 118 12.02 2.94 2.72
CA PRO A 118 11.74 2.22 3.96
C PRO A 118 11.72 0.70 3.78
N GLU A 119 12.59 -0.01 4.49
CA GLU A 119 12.79 -1.47 4.34
C GLU A 119 11.49 -2.26 4.56
N ASP A 120 10.70 -1.86 5.56
CA ASP A 120 9.42 -2.49 5.88
C ASP A 120 8.39 -2.34 4.75
N LEU A 121 8.31 -1.14 4.18
CA LEU A 121 7.41 -0.83 3.07
C LEU A 121 7.86 -1.54 1.78
N ALA A 122 9.17 -1.70 1.55
CA ALA A 122 9.70 -2.50 0.46
C ALA A 122 9.33 -3.98 0.62
N GLU A 123 9.46 -4.52 1.83
CA GLU A 123 9.08 -5.89 2.15
C GLU A 123 7.58 -6.14 1.95
N LEU A 124 6.72 -5.26 2.47
CA LEU A 124 5.27 -5.31 2.26
C LEU A 124 4.93 -5.30 0.77
N SER A 125 5.56 -4.40 0.01
CA SER A 125 5.30 -4.27 -1.42
C SER A 125 5.72 -5.52 -2.20
N ASP A 126 6.81 -6.17 -1.79
CA ASP A 126 7.30 -7.38 -2.42
C ASP A 126 6.38 -8.58 -2.16
N VAL A 127 5.85 -8.74 -0.93
CA VAL A 127 4.83 -9.76 -0.62
C VAL A 127 3.57 -9.57 -1.48
N ILE A 128 3.07 -8.33 -1.60
CA ILE A 128 1.89 -8.05 -2.41
C ILE A 128 2.17 -8.26 -3.91
N ALA A 129 3.35 -7.87 -4.38
CA ALA A 129 3.74 -8.05 -5.78
C ALA A 129 3.85 -9.53 -6.15
N GLN A 130 4.49 -10.35 -5.31
CA GLN A 130 4.57 -11.81 -5.51
C GLN A 130 3.17 -12.44 -5.52
N TYR A 131 2.28 -12.02 -4.61
CA TYR A 131 0.89 -12.48 -4.60
C TYR A 131 0.15 -12.17 -5.91
N LEU A 132 0.48 -11.05 -6.57
CA LEU A 132 -0.09 -10.66 -7.86
C LEU A 132 0.64 -11.26 -9.08
N GLY A 133 1.71 -12.05 -8.87
CA GLY A 133 2.54 -12.62 -9.94
C GLY A 133 3.51 -11.61 -10.58
N CYS A 134 3.89 -10.57 -9.85
CA CYS A 134 4.81 -9.51 -10.25
C CYS A 134 6.17 -9.65 -9.56
N ASP A 135 6.78 -10.85 -9.61
CA ASP A 135 7.98 -11.24 -8.84
C ASP A 135 9.24 -10.37 -9.06
N GLY A 136 9.23 -9.52 -10.08
CA GLY A 136 10.30 -8.58 -10.39
C GLY A 136 10.08 -7.14 -9.90
N PHE A 137 8.94 -6.84 -9.28
CA PHE A 137 8.64 -5.50 -8.80
C PHE A 137 9.58 -5.11 -7.65
N LYS A 138 10.06 -3.86 -7.69
CA LYS A 138 10.84 -3.26 -6.62
C LYS A 138 10.26 -1.88 -6.27
N ALA A 139 9.86 -1.70 -5.02
CA ALA A 139 9.44 -0.38 -4.55
C ALA A 139 10.65 0.55 -4.45
N GLU A 140 10.60 1.68 -5.15
CA GLU A 140 11.73 2.62 -5.28
C GLU A 140 11.34 4.06 -5.03
N ALA A 141 10.07 4.41 -5.23
CA ALA A 141 9.51 5.70 -4.86
C ALA A 141 8.13 5.54 -4.23
N ALA A 142 7.83 6.36 -3.22
CA ALA A 142 6.56 6.33 -2.52
C ALA A 142 6.03 7.75 -2.27
N ILE A 143 4.72 7.90 -2.35
CA ILE A 143 3.98 9.06 -1.83
C ILE A 143 3.03 8.57 -0.74
N VAL A 144 3.02 9.24 0.40
CA VAL A 144 1.98 9.12 1.41
C VAL A 144 1.11 10.38 1.38
N ASN A 145 -0.15 10.22 1.00
CA ASN A 145 -1.13 11.31 0.98
C ASN A 145 -2.02 11.25 2.23
N TYR A 146 -2.29 12.42 2.81
CA TYR A 146 -3.15 12.59 3.98
C TYR A 146 -4.37 13.42 3.58
N TYR A 147 -5.56 12.84 3.71
CA TYR A 147 -6.82 13.46 3.34
C TYR A 147 -7.69 13.66 4.56
N HIS A 148 -8.17 14.87 4.80
CA HIS A 148 -9.27 15.12 5.75
C HIS A 148 -10.62 14.82 5.08
N MET A 149 -11.71 14.81 5.87
CA MET A 149 -13.06 14.49 5.39
C MET A 149 -13.54 15.37 4.22
N ASN A 150 -13.08 16.63 4.15
CA ASN A 150 -13.42 17.56 3.09
C ASN A 150 -12.41 17.56 1.93
N SER A 151 -11.35 16.74 2.01
CA SER A 151 -10.35 16.67 0.96
C SER A 151 -10.87 15.92 -0.26
N THR A 152 -10.36 16.30 -1.42
CA THR A 152 -10.66 15.68 -2.71
C THR A 152 -9.37 15.50 -3.50
N LEU A 153 -9.33 14.49 -4.37
CA LEU A 153 -8.31 14.36 -5.40
C LEU A 153 -8.99 14.45 -6.76
N SER A 154 -8.73 15.53 -7.48
CA SER A 154 -9.29 15.78 -8.82
C SER A 154 -8.87 14.72 -9.83
N ALA A 155 -9.64 14.60 -10.91
CA ALA A 155 -9.34 13.67 -11.99
C ALA A 155 -7.97 13.97 -12.60
N HIS A 156 -7.11 12.96 -12.64
CA HIS A 156 -5.77 13.04 -13.24
C HIS A 156 -5.34 11.68 -13.77
N THR A 157 -4.23 11.68 -14.51
CA THR A 157 -3.52 10.48 -14.96
C THR A 157 -2.12 10.47 -14.40
N ASP A 158 -1.60 9.29 -14.13
CA ASP A 158 -0.21 9.11 -13.76
C ASP A 158 0.64 8.98 -15.03
N HIS A 159 1.21 10.08 -15.49
CA HIS A 159 1.95 10.16 -16.76
C HIS A 159 3.27 9.35 -16.80
N SER A 160 3.50 8.42 -15.88
CA SER A 160 4.76 7.67 -15.81
C SER A 160 4.74 6.31 -16.52
N GLU A 161 3.60 5.62 -16.76
CA GLU A 161 3.57 4.28 -17.41
C GLU A 161 2.25 3.89 -18.12
N GLU A 162 2.31 2.99 -19.12
CA GLU A 162 1.25 2.67 -20.10
C GLU A 162 -0.03 2.04 -19.53
N ALA A 163 0.04 1.24 -18.46
CA ALA A 163 -1.15 0.68 -17.79
C ALA A 163 -1.87 1.70 -16.87
N ARG A 164 -1.27 2.88 -16.66
CA ARG A 164 -1.70 3.91 -15.69
C ARG A 164 -2.34 5.14 -16.33
N LEU A 165 -2.61 5.06 -17.63
CA LEU A 165 -3.19 6.15 -18.43
C LEU A 165 -4.69 6.36 -18.19
N CYS A 166 -5.32 5.55 -17.34
CA CYS A 166 -6.71 5.76 -16.95
C CYS A 166 -6.82 6.98 -16.04
N TYR A 167 -7.72 7.91 -16.40
CA TYR A 167 -8.14 8.95 -15.48
C TYR A 167 -8.76 8.36 -14.22
N HIS A 168 -8.32 8.85 -13.07
CA HIS A 168 -8.84 8.46 -11.76
C HIS A 168 -8.92 9.66 -10.82
N ALA A 169 -9.78 9.56 -9.81
CA ALA A 169 -10.07 10.61 -8.84
C ALA A 169 -10.50 10.01 -7.50
N VAL A 170 -10.38 10.78 -6.43
CA VAL A 170 -11.00 10.51 -5.13
C VAL A 170 -11.93 11.67 -4.81
N PRO A 171 -13.21 11.61 -5.26
CA PRO A 171 -14.10 12.76 -5.21
C PRO A 171 -14.60 13.08 -3.79
N LYS A 172 -14.57 12.10 -2.88
CA LYS A 172 -15.06 12.26 -1.52
C LYS A 172 -14.46 11.24 -0.57
N ILE A 173 -14.12 11.69 0.64
CA ILE A 173 -13.87 10.82 1.79
C ILE A 173 -15.19 10.68 2.55
N ILE A 174 -15.62 9.44 2.80
CA ILE A 174 -16.90 9.14 3.45
C ILE A 174 -16.62 8.62 4.86
N PRO A 175 -17.34 9.10 5.89
CA PRO A 175 -17.21 8.54 7.23
C PRO A 175 -17.60 7.06 7.24
N SER A 176 -16.77 6.24 7.89
CA SER A 176 -17.07 4.84 8.15
C SER A 176 -17.75 4.68 9.50
N ASN A 177 -18.72 3.77 9.59
CA ASN A 177 -19.28 3.32 10.86
C ASN A 177 -18.48 2.15 11.46
N THR A 178 -17.49 1.62 10.74
CA THR A 178 -16.59 0.57 11.21
C THR A 178 -15.18 1.12 11.42
N CYS A 179 -14.51 0.57 12.42
CA CYS A 179 -13.12 0.84 12.76
C CYS A 179 -12.38 -0.50 12.79
N PRO A 180 -12.00 -1.09 11.63
CA PRO A 180 -11.44 -2.44 11.57
C PRO A 180 -10.13 -2.59 12.38
N TRP A 181 -9.40 -1.49 12.60
CA TRP A 181 -8.25 -1.42 13.51
C TRP A 181 -8.58 -1.53 15.00
N ASN A 182 -9.86 -1.59 15.40
CA ASN A 182 -10.32 -1.75 16.79
C ASN A 182 -11.05 -3.08 17.03
N GLU A 183 -11.01 -4.01 16.09
CA GLU A 183 -11.47 -5.38 16.29
C GLU A 183 -10.46 -6.16 17.16
N GLU A 184 -10.37 -7.47 17.02
CA GLU A 184 -9.49 -8.31 17.85
C GLU A 184 -8.00 -8.03 17.60
N LEU A 185 -7.28 -7.73 18.68
CA LEU A 185 -5.85 -7.45 18.66
C LEU A 185 -5.09 -8.67 19.18
N PHE A 186 -4.53 -9.45 18.26
CA PHE A 186 -3.68 -10.58 18.59
C PHE A 186 -2.21 -10.16 18.41
N PRO A 187 -1.39 -10.20 19.47
CA PRO A 187 0.04 -10.01 19.32
C PRO A 187 0.62 -11.07 18.37
N VAL A 188 1.58 -10.63 17.54
CA VAL A 188 2.30 -11.48 16.59
C VAL A 188 3.42 -12.21 17.33
N HIS A 189 3.41 -13.54 17.27
CA HIS A 189 4.37 -14.42 17.94
C HIS A 189 5.05 -15.40 16.98
N CYS A 190 5.07 -15.09 15.69
CA CYS A 190 5.65 -15.93 14.67
C CYS A 190 7.17 -16.11 14.84
N LYS A 191 7.70 -17.18 14.24
CA LYS A 191 9.14 -17.25 13.98
C LYS A 191 9.48 -16.17 12.97
N ILE A 192 10.55 -15.42 13.23
CA ILE A 192 11.03 -14.38 12.32
C ILE A 192 11.37 -15.04 10.97
N PRO A 193 10.71 -14.63 9.87
CA PRO A 193 10.97 -15.17 8.55
C PRO A 193 12.24 -14.54 7.94
N ALA A 194 12.74 -15.15 6.88
CA ALA A 194 13.80 -14.51 6.08
C ALA A 194 13.20 -13.32 5.32
N PHE A 195 13.63 -12.11 5.69
CA PHE A 195 13.26 -10.89 4.99
C PHE A 195 14.24 -10.60 3.85
N LYS A 196 13.71 -10.02 2.77
CA LYS A 196 14.50 -9.61 1.59
C LYS A 196 15.14 -8.23 1.78
N TYR A 197 14.44 -7.33 2.47
CA TYR A 197 14.80 -5.92 2.66
C TYR A 197 15.01 -5.57 4.13
N ILE A 198 14.22 -6.12 5.06
CA ILE A 198 14.34 -5.80 6.50
C ILE A 198 15.64 -6.37 7.06
N THR A 199 16.54 -5.47 7.49
CA THR A 199 17.84 -5.83 8.06
C THR A 199 17.76 -6.10 9.57
N GLN A 200 16.99 -5.31 10.32
CA GLN A 200 16.82 -5.44 11.77
C GLN A 200 15.60 -6.27 12.16
N GLN A 201 15.70 -7.59 11.97
CA GLN A 201 14.55 -8.48 12.07
C GLN A 201 13.90 -8.57 13.45
N ASN A 202 14.67 -8.45 14.55
CA ASN A 202 14.11 -8.51 15.90
C ASN A 202 13.23 -7.30 16.25
N ASN A 203 13.41 -6.18 15.54
CA ASN A 203 12.75 -4.91 15.84
C ASN A 203 11.32 -4.87 15.29
N ILE A 204 11.03 -5.57 14.18
CA ILE A 204 9.73 -5.48 13.51
C ILE A 204 8.59 -6.05 14.37
N LEU A 205 8.83 -7.18 15.05
CA LEU A 205 7.81 -7.83 15.89
C LEU A 205 7.51 -7.02 17.14
N GLU A 206 8.52 -6.40 17.74
CA GLU A 206 8.33 -5.46 18.85
C GLU A 206 7.52 -4.24 18.39
N GLN A 207 7.88 -3.68 17.23
CA GLN A 207 7.20 -2.51 16.66
C GLN A 207 5.76 -2.76 16.25
N ILE A 208 5.38 -3.95 15.79
CA ILE A 208 3.97 -4.27 15.52
C ILE A 208 3.21 -4.47 16.83
N ASN A 209 3.78 -5.23 17.77
CA ASN A 209 3.13 -5.60 19.03
C ASN A 209 2.88 -4.41 19.97
N GLN A 210 3.75 -3.39 19.96
CA GLN A 210 3.48 -2.14 20.72
C GLN A 210 2.17 -1.44 20.31
N ASN A 211 1.61 -1.72 19.14
CA ASN A 211 0.33 -1.12 18.71
C ASN A 211 -0.90 -1.76 19.35
N ALA A 212 -0.71 -2.82 20.14
CA ALA A 212 -1.77 -3.39 20.97
C ALA A 212 -2.11 -2.48 22.17
N ASP A 213 -1.21 -1.58 22.56
CA ASP A 213 -1.46 -0.60 23.63
C ASP A 213 -2.46 0.47 23.17
N ASN A 214 -3.66 0.44 23.76
CA ASN A 214 -4.73 1.38 23.44
C ASN A 214 -4.45 2.82 23.90
N ILE A 215 -3.61 3.02 24.92
CA ILE A 215 -3.24 4.35 25.41
C ILE A 215 -2.34 5.02 24.36
N GLU A 216 -1.30 4.32 23.91
CA GLU A 216 -0.40 4.82 22.85
C GLU A 216 -1.13 4.93 21.50
N TRP A 217 -2.02 3.99 21.18
CA TRP A 217 -2.81 4.01 19.94
C TRP A 217 -3.76 5.21 19.84
N ARG A 218 -4.27 5.71 20.98
CA ARG A 218 -5.35 6.72 21.02
C ARG A 218 -5.06 7.96 20.20
N LYS A 219 -3.80 8.44 20.15
CA LYS A 219 -3.41 9.62 19.37
C LYS A 219 -3.58 9.40 17.85
N PHE A 220 -3.23 8.21 17.37
CA PHE A 220 -3.40 7.82 15.97
C PHE A 220 -4.87 7.55 15.62
N GLN A 221 -5.61 6.93 16.54
CA GLN A 221 -7.04 6.70 16.39
C GLN A 221 -7.80 8.01 16.15
N ASN A 222 -7.52 9.03 16.95
CA ASN A 222 -8.18 10.33 16.82
C ASN A 222 -7.95 10.95 15.43
N TYR A 223 -6.74 10.80 14.88
CA TYR A 223 -6.42 11.28 13.55
C TYR A 223 -7.15 10.49 12.46
N ILE A 224 -7.06 9.16 12.47
CA ILE A 224 -7.64 8.31 11.40
C ILE A 224 -9.17 8.29 11.42
N ALA A 225 -9.80 8.56 12.58
CA ALA A 225 -11.26 8.69 12.66
C ALA A 225 -11.83 9.85 11.81
N GLN A 226 -10.98 10.82 11.43
CA GLN A 226 -11.36 11.99 10.65
C GLN A 226 -10.51 12.20 9.40
N SER A 227 -9.80 11.15 8.95
CA SER A 227 -8.92 11.23 7.79
C SER A 227 -8.83 9.91 7.03
N ARG A 228 -8.19 9.97 5.87
CA ARG A 228 -7.74 8.82 5.10
C ARG A 228 -6.26 9.00 4.80
N ILE A 229 -5.48 7.95 5.02
CA ILE A 229 -4.09 7.86 4.57
C ILE A 229 -4.05 6.99 3.32
N ASN A 230 -3.27 7.40 2.31
CA ASN A 230 -3.07 6.63 1.08
C ASN A 230 -1.58 6.53 0.76
N MET A 231 -1.07 5.31 0.67
CA MET A 231 0.30 5.04 0.24
C MET A 231 0.29 4.61 -1.24
N ASN A 232 1.06 5.30 -2.07
CA ASN A 232 1.32 4.92 -3.46
C ASN A 232 2.79 4.57 -3.62
N LEU A 233 3.10 3.36 -4.08
CA LEU A 233 4.46 2.87 -4.26
C LEU A 233 4.68 2.55 -5.74
N ARG A 234 5.88 2.83 -6.24
CA ARG A 234 6.25 2.61 -7.65
C ARG A 234 7.69 2.13 -7.77
N GLN A 235 7.92 1.33 -8.80
CA GLN A 235 9.25 1.10 -9.35
C GLN A 235 9.58 2.26 -10.27
N VAL A 236 10.85 2.67 -10.27
CA VAL A 236 11.37 3.81 -11.03
C VAL A 236 12.36 3.35 -12.10
N LEU A 237 13.24 2.43 -11.73
CA LEU A 237 14.31 1.91 -12.56
C LEU A 237 13.84 0.66 -13.31
N TYR A 238 14.28 0.50 -14.57
CA TYR A 238 14.08 -0.74 -15.30
C TYR A 238 14.85 -1.90 -14.66
N LYS A 239 14.47 -3.13 -15.04
CA LYS A 239 15.17 -4.33 -14.58
C LYS A 239 16.67 -4.23 -14.96
N ASN A 240 17.55 -4.41 -13.98
CA ASN A 240 19.01 -4.30 -14.06
C ASN A 240 19.58 -2.87 -14.17
N GLN A 241 18.73 -1.84 -14.22
CA GLN A 241 19.17 -0.46 -14.14
C GLN A 241 19.56 -0.13 -12.69
N LYS A 242 20.71 0.53 -12.50
CA LYS A 242 21.22 0.93 -11.16
C LYS A 242 21.01 2.41 -10.89
N SER A 243 21.01 3.23 -11.93
CA SER A 243 20.79 4.66 -11.85
C SER A 243 19.97 5.18 -13.02
N LEU A 244 19.33 6.33 -12.84
CA LEU A 244 18.60 7.04 -13.90
C LEU A 244 19.50 7.50 -15.07
N SER A 245 20.82 7.50 -14.87
CA SER A 245 21.81 7.85 -15.89
C SER A 245 22.27 6.66 -16.74
N ASP A 246 21.99 5.43 -16.31
CA ASP A 246 22.33 4.24 -17.09
C ASP A 246 21.46 4.23 -18.37
N SER A 247 22.07 3.96 -19.52
CA SER A 247 21.31 3.76 -20.76
C SER A 247 20.34 2.61 -20.56
N CYS A 248 19.05 2.83 -20.88
CA CYS A 248 18.05 1.77 -20.85
C CYS A 248 18.53 0.62 -21.74
N CYS A 249 18.82 -0.53 -21.14
CA CYS A 249 18.93 -1.76 -21.89
C CYS A 249 17.49 -2.19 -22.21
N GLU A 250 17.13 -2.12 -23.49
CA GLU A 250 15.89 -2.70 -24.03
C GLU A 250 15.73 -4.18 -23.66
#